data_AF-A0A933R6Y1-F1
#
_entry.id   AF-A0A933R6Y1-F1
#
_cell.length_a   1.000
_cell.length_b   1.000
_cell.length_c   1.000
_cell.angle_alpha   90.00
_cell.angle_beta   90.00
_cell.angle_gamma   90.00
#
_symmetry.space_group_name_H-M   'P 1'
#
loop_
_entity.id
_entity.type
_entity.pdbx_description
1 polymer ?
#
loop_
_entity_poly.entity_id
_entity_poly.type
_entity_poly.pdbx_seq_one_letter_code
_entity_poly.pdbx_strand_id
1 'polypeptide(L)'
;MITIEPHSFTATDARRTVENLDALWGLLIDGRPGAEALLAPLRPQLTGDVDADLPRVWSALCAAGPALRAAGLLPARAEGRIDALHRSDGGVPKHATSTVEVDWTGVVGDRQAARQHHGRPWQALCVWSAEVVDAFAGAGHPIAAGNAGENVTVRGLDWSQVRPGVRLQLGSVVCDVSAYALPCFKNKRWFTGGDFNLMHHDRGPVSRVYATVVQPGRMSVGDAAVLEP
;
A
#
# COMPACT_ATOMS: atom_id res chain seq x y z
N MET A 1 -3.36 -11.13 -20.84
CA MET A 1 -3.32 -11.09 -19.36
C MET A 1 -2.27 -12.10 -18.96
N ILE A 2 -1.34 -11.73 -18.08
CA ILE A 2 -0.27 -12.60 -17.61
C ILE A 2 -0.63 -13.01 -16.19
N THR A 3 -0.55 -14.30 -15.89
CA THR A 3 -0.92 -14.83 -14.57
C THR A 3 0.32 -15.37 -13.87
N ILE A 4 0.56 -14.89 -12.66
CA ILE A 4 1.54 -15.44 -11.73
C ILE A 4 0.74 -15.73 -10.47
N GLU A 5 0.24 -16.97 -10.37
CA GLU A 5 -0.73 -17.37 -9.35
C GLU A 5 -0.30 -16.91 -7.94
N PRO A 6 -1.21 -16.30 -7.17
CA PRO A 6 -2.64 -16.07 -7.44
C PRO A 6 -2.95 -14.74 -8.16
N HIS A 7 -1.94 -13.96 -8.53
CA HIS A 7 -2.11 -12.62 -9.10
C HIS A 7 -2.23 -12.64 -10.62
N SER A 8 -3.07 -11.75 -11.14
CA SER A 8 -3.21 -11.53 -12.58
C SER A 8 -2.81 -10.10 -12.94
N PHE A 9 -2.12 -9.96 -14.07
CA PHE A 9 -1.57 -8.72 -14.57
C PHE A 9 -2.14 -8.42 -15.96
N THR A 10 -2.68 -7.21 -16.15
CA THR A 10 -2.85 -6.71 -17.51
C THR A 10 -1.48 -6.43 -18.13
N ALA A 11 -1.41 -6.25 -19.45
CA ALA A 11 -0.15 -5.87 -20.10
C ALA A 11 0.44 -4.56 -19.53
N THR A 12 -0.44 -3.61 -19.16
CA THR A 12 -0.02 -2.37 -18.49
C THR A 12 0.53 -2.65 -17.09
N ASP A 13 -0.12 -3.50 -16.30
CA ASP A 13 0.35 -3.85 -14.95
C ASP A 13 1.70 -4.54 -15.00
N ALA A 14 1.88 -5.47 -15.95
CA ALA A 14 3.11 -6.20 -16.15
C ALA A 14 4.28 -5.25 -16.43
N ARG A 15 4.14 -4.42 -17.47
CA ARG A 15 5.15 -3.42 -17.83
C ARG A 15 5.45 -2.48 -16.68
N ARG A 16 4.41 -1.93 -16.03
CA ARG A 16 4.59 -0.99 -14.92
C ARG A 16 5.24 -1.64 -13.70
N THR A 17 4.99 -2.91 -13.43
CA THR A 17 5.63 -3.63 -12.33
C THR A 17 7.12 -3.79 -12.59
N VAL A 18 7.50 -4.18 -13.81
CA VAL A 18 8.91 -4.27 -14.21
C VAL A 18 9.59 -2.88 -14.19
N GLU A 19 8.97 -1.86 -14.79
CA GLU A 19 9.50 -0.47 -14.81
C GLU A 19 9.70 0.13 -13.41
N ASN A 20 8.93 -0.30 -12.41
CA ASN A 20 9.01 0.23 -11.05
C ASN A 20 9.92 -0.61 -10.13
N LEU A 21 10.62 -1.63 -10.63
CA LEU A 21 11.49 -2.49 -9.80
C LEU A 21 12.44 -1.65 -8.95
N ASP A 22 13.22 -0.75 -9.56
CA ASP A 22 14.26 0.00 -8.83
C ASP A 22 13.67 0.90 -7.73
N ALA A 23 12.55 1.56 -8.02
CA ALA A 23 11.86 2.41 -7.05
C ALA A 23 11.31 1.59 -5.88
N LEU A 24 10.61 0.47 -6.15
CA LEU A 24 10.07 -0.41 -5.12
C LEU A 24 11.18 -1.06 -4.30
N TRP A 25 12.27 -1.46 -4.96
CA TRP A 25 13.44 -2.06 -4.32
C TRP A 25 14.15 -1.07 -3.39
N GLY A 26 14.30 0.19 -3.82
CA GLY A 26 14.85 1.25 -2.99
C GLY A 26 14.07 1.44 -1.69
N LEU A 27 12.73 1.41 -1.75
CA LEU A 27 11.86 1.55 -0.57
C LEU A 27 12.00 0.38 0.43
N LEU A 28 12.36 -0.82 -0.05
CA LEU A 28 12.62 -1.99 0.79
C LEU A 28 13.97 -1.89 1.52
N ILE A 29 14.94 -1.16 0.96
CA ILE A 29 16.26 -0.94 1.57
C ILE A 29 16.28 0.28 2.48
N ASP A 30 15.52 1.32 2.12
CA ASP A 30 15.60 2.63 2.76
C ASP A 30 15.42 2.57 4.29
N GLY A 31 16.31 3.27 5.01
CA GLY A 31 16.32 3.32 6.47
C GLY A 31 16.47 1.95 7.15
N ARG A 32 17.12 0.96 6.51
CA ARG A 32 17.40 -0.37 7.08
C ARG A 32 18.86 -0.78 6.89
N PRO A 33 19.72 -0.56 7.90
CA PRO A 33 21.11 -1.02 7.86
C PRO A 33 21.19 -2.52 7.55
N GLY A 34 22.02 -2.90 6.56
CA GLY A 34 22.21 -4.29 6.14
C GLY A 34 21.16 -4.85 5.16
N ALA A 35 20.05 -4.15 4.90
CA ALA A 35 19.02 -4.62 3.97
C ALA A 35 19.53 -4.75 2.53
N GLU A 36 20.42 -3.86 2.09
CA GLU A 36 21.00 -3.93 0.74
C GLU A 36 21.75 -5.24 0.50
N ALA A 37 22.68 -5.59 1.41
CA ALA A 37 23.44 -6.83 1.32
C ALA A 37 22.55 -8.07 1.46
N LEU A 38 21.55 -8.01 2.35
CA LEU A 38 20.59 -9.09 2.56
C LEU A 38 19.74 -9.36 1.32
N LEU A 39 19.23 -8.31 0.68
CA LEU A 39 18.30 -8.43 -0.45
C LEU A 39 19.03 -8.61 -1.79
N ALA A 40 20.30 -8.21 -1.92
CA ALA A 40 21.06 -8.30 -3.17
C ALA A 40 20.94 -9.66 -3.91
N PRO A 41 21.00 -10.83 -3.24
CA PRO A 41 20.84 -12.13 -3.92
C PRO A 41 19.45 -12.38 -4.52
N LEU A 42 18.42 -11.68 -4.04
CA LEU A 42 17.05 -11.79 -4.53
C LEU A 42 16.78 -10.87 -5.73
N ARG A 43 17.63 -9.87 -5.99
CA ARG A 43 17.39 -8.88 -7.04
C ARG A 43 17.58 -9.51 -8.42
N PRO A 44 16.57 -9.47 -9.31
CA PRO A 44 16.69 -10.08 -10.62
C PRO A 44 17.50 -9.21 -11.57
N GLN A 45 18.25 -9.86 -12.48
CA GLN A 45 18.80 -9.19 -13.65
C GLN A 45 17.75 -9.20 -14.77
N LEU A 46 17.38 -7.99 -15.22
CA LEU A 46 16.37 -7.79 -16.25
C LEU A 46 16.95 -8.05 -17.66
N THR A 47 16.17 -8.69 -18.51
CA THR A 47 16.51 -8.96 -19.91
C THR A 47 16.01 -7.88 -20.86
N GLY A 48 15.04 -7.07 -20.42
CA GLY A 48 14.33 -6.09 -21.25
C GLY A 48 13.05 -6.65 -21.90
N ASP A 49 12.78 -7.95 -21.73
CA ASP A 49 11.53 -8.58 -22.13
C ASP A 49 10.58 -8.68 -20.93
N VAL A 50 9.48 -7.93 -20.98
CA VAL A 50 8.49 -7.84 -19.89
C VAL A 50 7.92 -9.21 -19.53
N ASP A 51 7.69 -10.09 -20.50
CA ASP A 51 7.06 -11.38 -20.23
C ASP A 51 8.03 -12.33 -19.49
N ALA A 52 9.32 -12.23 -19.78
CA ALA A 52 10.38 -12.97 -19.09
C ALA A 52 10.75 -12.35 -17.74
N ASP A 53 10.71 -11.01 -17.64
CA ASP A 53 11.15 -10.26 -16.47
C ASP A 53 10.08 -10.20 -15.37
N LEU A 54 8.79 -10.11 -15.73
CA LEU A 54 7.70 -9.96 -14.76
C LEU A 54 7.69 -11.07 -13.68
N PRO A 55 7.79 -12.38 -14.00
CA PRO A 55 7.82 -13.42 -12.97
C PRO A 55 9.01 -13.29 -12.00
N ARG A 56 10.18 -12.86 -12.50
CA ARG A 56 11.40 -12.67 -11.70
C ARG A 56 11.26 -11.48 -10.77
N VAL A 57 10.78 -10.35 -11.30
CA VAL A 57 10.48 -9.14 -10.55
C VAL A 57 9.46 -9.42 -9.45
N TRP A 58 8.35 -10.07 -9.80
CA TRP A 58 7.29 -10.36 -8.86
C TRP A 58 7.76 -11.29 -7.74
N SER A 59 8.46 -12.38 -8.09
CA SER A 59 9.04 -13.30 -7.11
C SER A 59 10.00 -12.58 -6.15
N ALA A 60 10.85 -11.68 -6.65
CA ALA A 60 11.80 -10.94 -5.83
C ALA A 60 11.08 -9.99 -4.84
N LEU A 61 10.08 -9.24 -5.32
CA LEU A 61 9.29 -8.34 -4.48
C LEU A 61 8.51 -9.09 -3.39
N CYS A 62 7.92 -10.24 -3.72
CA CYS A 62 7.23 -11.09 -2.76
C CYS A 62 8.17 -11.72 -1.71
N ALA A 63 9.43 -12.00 -2.08
CA ALA A 63 10.40 -12.62 -1.18
C ALA A 63 11.08 -11.61 -0.24
N ALA A 64 11.14 -10.32 -0.61
CA ALA A 64 11.87 -9.32 0.15
C ALA A 64 11.32 -9.08 1.56
N GLY A 65 9.99 -8.93 1.70
CA GLY A 65 9.35 -8.77 3.02
C GLY A 65 9.68 -9.92 3.98
N PRO A 66 9.42 -11.19 3.63
CA PRO A 66 9.84 -12.35 4.42
C PRO A 66 11.33 -12.37 4.79
N ALA A 67 12.23 -12.00 3.87
CA ALA A 67 13.67 -11.95 4.15
C ALA A 67 14.01 -10.87 5.20
N LEU A 68 13.43 -9.68 5.07
CA LEU A 68 13.60 -8.58 6.05
C LEU A 68 13.10 -8.98 7.44
N ARG A 69 11.93 -9.65 7.51
CA ARG A 69 11.38 -10.19 8.77
C ARG A 69 12.31 -11.20 9.43
N ALA A 70 12.76 -12.20 8.66
CA ALA A 70 13.64 -13.25 9.15
C ALA A 70 14.98 -12.72 9.68
N ALA A 71 15.45 -11.59 9.13
CA ALA A 71 16.65 -10.89 9.56
C ALA A 71 16.42 -9.91 10.73
N GLY A 72 15.18 -9.74 11.21
CA GLY A 72 14.85 -8.80 12.28
C GLY A 72 15.02 -7.33 11.89
N LEU A 73 14.88 -7.00 10.60
CA LEU A 73 15.07 -5.65 10.06
C LEU A 73 13.76 -4.83 9.98
N LEU A 74 12.67 -5.36 10.51
CA LEU A 74 11.36 -4.69 10.56
C LEU A 74 10.98 -4.31 12.00
N PRO A 75 10.04 -3.35 12.16
CA PRO A 75 9.59 -2.89 13.47
C PRO A 75 8.96 -4.01 14.30
N ALA A 76 8.92 -3.83 15.63
CA ALA A 76 8.23 -4.76 16.51
C ALA A 76 6.72 -4.82 16.22
N ARG A 77 6.09 -5.92 16.64
CA ARG A 77 4.64 -6.08 16.55
C ARG A 77 3.93 -4.91 17.26
N ALA A 78 2.92 -4.35 16.61
CA ALA A 78 2.03 -3.35 17.19
C ALA A 78 0.58 -3.63 16.81
N GLU A 79 -0.36 -3.20 17.64
CA GLU A 79 -1.79 -3.44 17.42
C GLU A 79 -2.57 -2.14 17.56
N GLY A 80 -3.41 -1.90 16.56
CA GLY A 80 -4.41 -0.85 16.53
C GLY A 80 -5.73 -1.44 16.05
N ARG A 81 -6.56 -0.62 15.42
CA ARG A 81 -7.85 -1.04 14.86
C ARG A 81 -8.12 -0.40 13.51
N ILE A 82 -9.04 -1.00 12.76
CA ILE A 82 -9.68 -0.39 11.61
C ILE A 82 -10.67 0.67 12.10
N ASP A 83 -10.37 1.94 11.83
CA ASP A 83 -11.19 3.10 12.22
C ASP A 83 -12.29 3.39 11.18
N ALA A 84 -11.97 3.21 9.89
CA ALA A 84 -12.94 3.37 8.81
C ALA A 84 -12.57 2.52 7.58
N LEU A 85 -13.60 2.13 6.82
CA LEU A 85 -13.48 1.39 5.56
C LEU A 85 -14.20 2.14 4.44
N HIS A 86 -13.59 2.15 3.26
CA HIS A 86 -14.13 2.89 2.12
C HIS A 86 -13.98 2.11 0.81
N ARG A 87 -14.99 2.24 -0.04
CA ARG A 87 -14.97 1.76 -1.44
C ARG A 87 -15.68 2.74 -2.35
N SER A 88 -15.36 2.72 -3.64
CA SER A 88 -16.10 3.45 -4.67
C SER A 88 -16.28 2.61 -5.92
N ASP A 89 -17.42 2.77 -6.59
CA ASP A 89 -17.64 2.17 -7.92
C ASP A 89 -16.99 3.02 -9.04
N GLY A 90 -15.90 3.76 -8.74
CA GLY A 90 -15.21 4.60 -9.72
C GLY A 90 -14.87 6.01 -9.29
N GLY A 91 -13.96 6.21 -8.33
CA GLY A 91 -13.38 7.53 -8.05
C GLY A 91 -13.09 7.85 -6.59
N VAL A 92 -12.86 9.13 -6.32
CA VAL A 92 -12.63 9.70 -4.98
C VAL A 92 -13.67 10.82 -4.79
N PRO A 93 -14.27 11.03 -3.60
CA PRO A 93 -14.04 10.29 -2.35
C PRO A 93 -14.62 8.87 -2.41
N LYS A 94 -14.07 7.96 -1.60
CA LYS A 94 -14.67 6.64 -1.40
C LYS A 94 -15.76 6.73 -0.33
N HIS A 95 -16.83 5.97 -0.48
CA HIS A 95 -17.95 5.97 0.45
C HIS A 95 -17.66 5.04 1.63
N ALA A 96 -17.98 5.52 2.84
CA ALA A 96 -17.86 4.73 4.06
C ALA A 96 -18.72 3.47 3.99
N THR A 97 -18.19 2.37 4.52
CA THR A 97 -18.90 1.10 4.66
C THR A 97 -18.49 0.41 5.94
N SER A 98 -19.37 -0.40 6.52
CA SER A 98 -19.09 -1.10 7.77
C SER A 98 -18.21 -2.33 7.57
N THR A 99 -18.29 -2.98 6.41
CA THR A 99 -17.54 -4.22 6.12
C THR A 99 -17.18 -4.30 4.64
N VAL A 100 -16.02 -4.88 4.32
CA VAL A 100 -15.59 -5.16 2.95
C VAL A 100 -15.04 -6.57 2.80
N GLU A 101 -15.28 -7.16 1.63
CA GLU A 101 -14.54 -8.33 1.15
C GLU A 101 -13.34 -7.86 0.34
N VAL A 102 -12.23 -8.59 0.42
CA VAL A 102 -10.98 -8.31 -0.28
C VAL A 102 -10.49 -9.55 -0.99
N ASP A 103 -10.18 -9.41 -2.28
CA ASP A 103 -9.52 -10.41 -3.10
C ASP A 103 -8.08 -9.99 -3.45
N TRP A 104 -7.41 -10.76 -4.31
CA TRP A 104 -6.04 -10.51 -4.76
C TRP A 104 -5.85 -9.16 -5.50
N THR A 105 -6.94 -8.55 -5.94
CA THR A 105 -6.96 -7.28 -6.68
C THR A 105 -7.38 -6.09 -5.83
N GLY A 106 -7.88 -6.32 -4.62
CA GLY A 106 -8.25 -5.28 -3.66
C GLY A 106 -9.66 -5.46 -3.09
N VAL A 107 -10.27 -4.35 -2.67
CA VAL A 107 -11.64 -4.37 -2.14
C VAL A 107 -12.65 -4.72 -3.24
N VAL A 108 -13.47 -5.75 -2.99
CA VAL A 108 -14.50 -6.20 -3.93
C VAL A 108 -15.53 -5.08 -4.13
N GLY A 109 -15.80 -4.77 -5.40
CA GLY A 109 -16.69 -3.67 -5.80
C GLY A 109 -16.01 -2.29 -5.79
N ASP A 110 -14.72 -2.21 -5.45
CA ASP A 110 -13.94 -0.99 -5.61
C ASP A 110 -13.37 -0.90 -7.03
N ARG A 111 -14.00 -0.11 -7.90
CA ARG A 111 -13.50 0.10 -9.26
C ARG A 111 -12.51 1.24 -9.30
N GLN A 112 -11.25 0.91 -9.58
CA GLN A 112 -10.24 1.89 -9.97
C GLN A 112 -10.52 2.34 -11.42
N ALA A 113 -11.36 3.36 -11.61
CA ALA A 113 -11.75 3.85 -12.94
C ALA A 113 -10.56 4.34 -13.81
N ALA A 114 -9.38 4.58 -13.21
CA ALA A 114 -8.14 4.92 -13.87
C ALA A 114 -7.09 3.81 -13.75
N ARG A 115 -7.39 2.61 -14.28
CA ARG A 115 -6.45 1.46 -14.28
C ARG A 115 -5.12 1.71 -15.01
N GLN A 116 -5.01 2.80 -15.77
CA GLN A 116 -3.73 3.20 -16.37
C GLN A 116 -2.66 3.57 -15.32
N HIS A 117 -3.09 3.98 -14.11
CA HIS A 117 -2.20 4.49 -13.06
C HIS A 117 -2.34 3.79 -11.70
N HIS A 118 -3.35 2.93 -11.51
CA HIS A 118 -3.68 2.32 -10.21
C HIS A 118 -4.24 0.90 -10.38
N GLY A 119 -4.26 0.12 -9.29
CA GLY A 119 -4.86 -1.22 -9.28
C GLY A 119 -3.93 -2.34 -9.74
N ARG A 120 -2.62 -2.08 -9.77
CA ARG A 120 -1.60 -3.13 -9.92
C ARG A 120 -1.66 -4.06 -8.71
N PRO A 121 -1.23 -5.33 -8.80
CA PRO A 121 -1.25 -6.25 -7.66
C PRO A 121 -0.53 -5.70 -6.41
N TRP A 122 0.55 -4.94 -6.59
CA TRP A 122 1.23 -4.27 -5.47
C TRP A 122 0.51 -3.01 -4.93
N GLN A 123 -0.63 -2.63 -5.50
CA GLN A 123 -1.46 -1.49 -5.07
C GLN A 123 -2.89 -1.92 -4.73
N ALA A 124 -3.09 -3.20 -4.42
CA ALA A 124 -4.42 -3.77 -4.19
C ALA A 124 -5.19 -3.04 -3.07
N LEU A 125 -4.49 -2.60 -2.02
CA LEU A 125 -5.07 -1.79 -0.95
C LEU A 125 -4.33 -0.46 -0.80
N CYS A 126 -5.07 0.59 -0.47
CA CYS A 126 -4.53 1.86 0.02
C CYS A 126 -4.92 2.05 1.50
N VAL A 127 -3.94 2.25 2.37
CA VAL A 127 -4.13 2.34 3.83
C VAL A 127 -3.62 3.69 4.35
N TRP A 128 -4.32 4.29 5.31
CA TRP A 128 -3.88 5.53 5.96
C TRP A 128 -4.10 5.55 7.47
N SER A 129 -3.40 6.43 8.18
CA SER A 129 -3.58 6.65 9.62
C SER A 129 -4.68 7.67 9.88
N ALA A 130 -5.57 7.34 10.82
CA ALA A 130 -6.58 8.24 11.32
C ALA A 130 -5.95 9.44 12.04
N GLU A 131 -4.86 9.24 12.78
CA GLU A 131 -4.12 10.30 13.46
C GLU A 131 -3.55 11.33 12.48
N VAL A 132 -3.03 10.88 11.33
CA VAL A 132 -2.54 11.78 10.28
C VAL A 132 -3.69 12.58 9.66
N VAL A 133 -4.82 11.93 9.39
CA VAL A 133 -6.04 12.60 8.90
C VAL A 133 -6.51 13.65 9.91
N ASP A 134 -6.61 13.28 11.18
CA ASP A 134 -7.04 14.15 12.27
C ASP A 134 -6.11 15.36 12.43
N ALA A 135 -4.79 15.16 12.28
CA ALA A 135 -3.81 16.24 12.33
C ALA A 135 -4.00 17.25 11.18
N PHE A 136 -4.23 16.79 9.95
CA PHE A 136 -4.52 17.69 8.83
C PHE A 136 -5.86 18.40 9.00
N ALA A 137 -6.89 17.71 9.48
CA ALA A 137 -8.18 18.31 9.78
C ALA A 137 -8.07 19.39 10.88
N GLY A 138 -7.31 19.09 11.95
CA GLY A 138 -7.01 20.02 13.04
C GLY A 138 -6.21 21.26 12.58
N ALA A 139 -5.42 21.12 11.51
CA ALA A 139 -4.74 22.24 10.85
C ALA A 139 -5.65 23.06 9.92
N GLY A 140 -6.94 22.73 9.84
CA GLY A 140 -7.94 23.48 9.06
C GLY A 140 -8.09 23.03 7.61
N HIS A 141 -7.56 21.85 7.24
CA HIS A 141 -7.82 21.27 5.93
C HIS A 141 -9.15 20.50 5.92
N PRO A 142 -9.99 20.61 4.87
CA PRO A 142 -11.27 19.91 4.78
C PRO A 142 -11.09 18.42 4.39
N ILE A 143 -10.17 17.73 5.06
CA ILE A 143 -9.87 16.32 4.83
C ILE A 143 -10.49 15.44 5.91
N ALA A 144 -10.92 14.25 5.51
CA ALA A 144 -11.53 13.24 6.37
C ALA A 144 -11.19 11.86 5.81
N ALA A 145 -11.47 10.81 6.58
CA ALA A 145 -11.28 9.44 6.13
C ALA A 145 -12.07 9.17 4.82
N GLY A 146 -11.44 8.47 3.88
CA GLY A 146 -11.93 8.16 2.53
C GLY A 146 -11.75 9.28 1.50
N ASN A 147 -11.47 10.51 1.94
CA ASN A 147 -11.29 11.65 1.02
C ASN A 147 -10.06 11.50 0.15
N ALA A 148 -9.00 10.90 0.67
CA ALA A 148 -7.75 10.72 -0.03
C ALA A 148 -7.74 9.39 -0.85
N GLY A 149 -8.86 8.68 -0.94
CA GLY A 149 -8.96 7.46 -1.75
C GLY A 149 -8.28 6.23 -1.12
N GLU A 150 -7.99 6.28 0.17
CA GLU A 150 -7.65 5.12 0.98
C GLU A 150 -8.86 4.19 1.15
N ASN A 151 -8.62 2.89 1.09
CA ASN A 151 -9.62 1.87 1.35
C ASN A 151 -9.80 1.62 2.85
N VAL A 152 -8.70 1.72 3.60
CA VAL A 152 -8.68 1.41 5.04
C VAL A 152 -8.03 2.57 5.77
N THR A 153 -8.71 3.10 6.79
CA THR A 153 -8.12 4.01 7.75
C THR A 153 -7.94 3.25 9.05
N VAL A 154 -6.72 3.23 9.59
CA VAL A 154 -6.37 2.55 10.84
C VAL A 154 -6.00 3.55 11.92
N ARG A 155 -6.15 3.16 13.18
CA ARG A 155 -5.79 3.97 14.34
C ARG A 155 -5.03 3.11 15.36
N GLY A 156 -4.09 3.71 16.07
CA GLY A 156 -3.32 3.09 17.15
C GLY A 156 -1.99 2.48 16.71
N LEU A 157 -1.60 2.68 15.46
CA LEU A 157 -0.28 2.28 14.95
C LEU A 157 0.61 3.52 14.85
N ASP A 158 1.87 3.40 15.28
CA ASP A 158 2.89 4.41 14.97
C ASP A 158 3.09 4.44 13.45
N TRP A 159 2.58 5.49 12.81
CA TRP A 159 2.56 5.60 11.36
C TRP A 159 3.97 5.69 10.75
N SER A 160 4.98 6.05 11.55
CA SER A 160 6.39 5.99 11.10
C SER A 160 6.92 4.57 10.89
N GLN A 161 6.28 3.58 11.51
CA GLN A 161 6.63 2.16 11.38
C GLN A 161 5.88 1.47 10.23
N VAL A 162 4.78 2.05 9.74
CA VAL A 162 3.98 1.50 8.63
C VAL A 162 4.61 1.92 7.29
N ARG A 163 5.67 1.22 6.89
CA ARG A 163 6.50 1.54 5.71
C ARG A 163 6.74 0.32 4.81
N PRO A 164 7.11 0.50 3.52
CA PRO A 164 7.29 -0.60 2.56
C PRO A 164 8.16 -1.75 3.10
N GLY A 165 7.69 -2.99 2.97
CA GLY A 165 8.32 -4.21 3.49
C GLY A 165 7.64 -4.80 4.73
N VAL A 166 6.92 -4.00 5.52
CA VAL A 166 6.17 -4.51 6.69
C VAL A 166 4.90 -5.24 6.29
N ARG A 167 4.42 -6.09 7.20
CA ARG A 167 3.15 -6.81 7.03
C ARG A 167 2.08 -6.21 7.92
N LEU A 168 0.89 -6.06 7.36
CA LEU A 168 -0.32 -5.70 8.09
C LEU A 168 -1.30 -6.87 8.04
N GLN A 169 -1.88 -7.19 9.19
CA GLN A 169 -3.10 -7.97 9.28
C GLN A 169 -4.25 -7.02 9.62
N LEU A 170 -5.28 -6.99 8.77
CA LEU A 170 -6.44 -6.13 8.87
C LEU A 170 -7.67 -7.04 8.91
N GLY A 171 -8.25 -7.27 10.09
CA GLY A 171 -9.26 -8.33 10.27
C GLY A 171 -8.70 -9.70 9.87
N SER A 172 -9.31 -10.34 8.87
CA SER A 172 -8.83 -11.62 8.31
C SER A 172 -7.93 -11.48 7.09
N VAL A 173 -7.75 -10.25 6.58
CA VAL A 173 -6.92 -9.94 5.43
C VAL A 173 -5.47 -9.76 5.87
N VAL A 174 -4.53 -10.34 5.12
CA VAL A 174 -3.10 -10.09 5.32
C VAL A 174 -2.53 -9.44 4.07
N CYS A 175 -1.76 -8.37 4.25
CA CYS A 175 -1.11 -7.65 3.16
C CYS A 175 0.30 -7.21 3.53
N ASP A 176 1.17 -7.13 2.52
CA ASP A 176 2.52 -6.57 2.66
C ASP A 176 2.54 -5.15 2.09
N VAL A 177 2.98 -4.17 2.88
CA VAL A 177 3.12 -2.78 2.45
C VAL A 177 4.17 -2.71 1.35
N SER A 178 3.81 -2.17 0.19
CA SER A 178 4.62 -2.24 -1.03
C SER A 178 5.29 -0.92 -1.39
N ALA A 179 4.60 0.20 -1.16
CA ALA A 179 5.04 1.54 -1.57
C ALA A 179 4.28 2.64 -0.83
N TYR A 180 4.81 3.85 -0.83
CA TYR A 180 4.03 5.04 -0.47
C TYR A 180 3.09 5.45 -1.62
N ALA A 181 1.88 5.89 -1.27
CA ALA A 181 0.89 6.31 -2.24
C ALA A 181 0.99 7.80 -2.54
N LEU A 182 1.63 8.11 -3.68
CA LEU A 182 1.87 9.48 -4.12
C LEU A 182 0.60 10.34 -4.17
N PRO A 183 0.65 11.58 -3.67
CA PRO A 183 -0.42 12.55 -3.85
C PRO A 183 -0.73 12.80 -5.33
N CYS A 184 -2.01 12.94 -5.66
CA CYS A 184 -2.47 13.29 -7.01
C CYS A 184 -3.36 14.53 -7.01
N PHE A 185 -3.55 15.14 -8.18
CA PHE A 185 -4.31 16.39 -8.33
C PHE A 185 -5.74 16.33 -7.76
N LYS A 186 -6.39 15.14 -7.76
CA LYS A 186 -7.74 14.95 -7.19
C LYS A 186 -7.80 15.24 -5.68
N ASN A 187 -6.67 15.23 -4.98
CA ASN A 187 -6.60 15.54 -3.55
C ASN A 187 -6.56 17.04 -3.27
N LYS A 188 -6.33 17.90 -4.27
CA LYS A 188 -6.23 19.36 -4.11
C LYS A 188 -7.39 19.96 -3.32
N ARG A 189 -8.61 19.48 -3.55
CA ARG A 189 -9.82 19.97 -2.88
C ARG A 189 -9.88 19.71 -1.36
N TRP A 190 -9.08 18.79 -0.85
CA TRP A 190 -9.07 18.41 0.57
C TRP A 190 -8.01 19.13 1.39
N PHE A 191 -7.16 19.93 0.74
CA PHE A 191 -6.14 20.72 1.41
C PHE A 191 -6.42 22.20 1.16
N THR A 192 -6.72 22.94 2.23
CA THR A 192 -6.77 24.42 2.22
C THR A 192 -5.54 25.00 1.53
N GLY A 193 -5.74 25.95 0.61
CA GLY A 193 -4.67 26.48 -0.26
C GLY A 193 -4.29 25.58 -1.44
N GLY A 194 -4.81 24.35 -1.50
CA GLY A 194 -4.60 23.40 -2.58
C GLY A 194 -3.25 22.67 -2.53
N ASP A 195 -2.47 22.79 -1.45
CA ASP A 195 -1.18 22.11 -1.31
C ASP A 195 -1.36 20.65 -0.84
N PHE A 196 -1.74 19.79 -1.77
CA PHE A 196 -1.88 18.36 -1.49
C PHE A 196 -0.53 17.62 -1.39
N ASN A 197 0.61 18.29 -1.62
CA ASN A 197 1.94 17.69 -1.40
C ASN A 197 2.30 17.61 0.09
N LEU A 198 1.48 18.21 0.96
CA LEU A 198 1.63 18.08 2.41
C LEU A 198 1.56 16.61 2.90
N MET A 199 0.86 15.73 2.18
CA MET A 199 0.82 14.28 2.49
C MET A 199 1.83 13.44 1.68
N HIS A 200 2.84 14.06 1.08
CA HIS A 200 3.94 13.34 0.44
C HIS A 200 4.87 12.71 1.50
N HIS A 201 5.44 11.54 1.23
CA HIS A 201 6.31 10.84 2.21
C HIS A 201 7.59 11.61 2.55
N ASP A 202 8.10 12.43 1.64
CA ASP A 202 9.20 13.38 1.92
C ASP A 202 8.87 14.43 2.99
N ARG A 203 7.58 14.60 3.35
CA ARG A 203 7.14 15.48 4.44
C ARG A 203 7.12 14.77 5.79
N GLY A 204 7.63 13.54 5.87
CA GLY A 204 7.64 12.70 7.05
C GLY A 204 6.60 11.56 6.98
N PRO A 205 6.27 10.92 8.12
CA PRO A 205 5.35 9.80 8.19
C PRO A 205 3.90 10.30 8.10
N VAL A 206 3.53 10.86 6.95
CA VAL A 206 2.20 11.44 6.69
C VAL A 206 1.55 10.85 5.44
N SER A 207 2.32 10.11 4.64
CA SER A 207 1.80 9.53 3.41
C SER A 207 0.92 8.31 3.67
N ARG A 208 -0.05 8.10 2.79
CA ARG A 208 -0.75 6.82 2.68
C ARG A 208 0.23 5.77 2.16
N VAL A 209 -0.11 4.49 2.37
CA VAL A 209 0.66 3.38 1.82
C VAL A 209 -0.19 2.50 0.91
N TYR A 210 0.44 1.95 -0.11
CA TYR A 210 -0.10 0.84 -0.89
C TYR A 210 0.33 -0.49 -0.27
N ALA A 211 -0.52 -1.51 -0.42
CA ALA A 211 -0.21 -2.86 0.02
C ALA A 211 -0.65 -3.92 -0.99
N THR A 212 0.14 -4.99 -1.07
CA THR A 212 -0.13 -6.22 -1.82
C THR A 212 -0.92 -7.17 -0.94
N VAL A 213 -2.05 -7.69 -1.41
CA VAL A 213 -2.80 -8.73 -0.69
C VAL A 213 -2.03 -10.06 -0.80
N VAL A 214 -1.72 -10.66 0.36
CA VAL A 214 -1.10 -11.99 0.47
C VAL A 214 -2.06 -13.04 1.02
N GLN A 215 -3.13 -12.61 1.70
CA GLN A 215 -4.26 -13.44 2.09
C GLN A 215 -5.56 -12.64 1.92
N PRO A 216 -6.42 -13.02 0.97
CA PRO A 216 -7.79 -12.52 0.84
C PRO A 216 -8.63 -12.77 2.10
N GLY A 217 -9.70 -12.02 2.25
CA GLY A 217 -10.60 -12.17 3.38
C GLY A 217 -11.53 -10.98 3.55
N ARG A 218 -12.04 -10.84 4.77
CA ARG A 218 -12.99 -9.81 5.18
C ARG A 218 -12.40 -8.89 6.24
N MET A 219 -12.79 -7.62 6.15
CA MET A 219 -12.55 -6.57 7.14
C MET A 219 -13.87 -5.95 7.58
N SER A 220 -13.96 -5.63 8.87
CA SER A 220 -15.04 -4.82 9.47
C SER A 220 -14.45 -3.64 10.24
N VAL A 221 -15.19 -2.53 10.31
CA VAL A 221 -14.82 -1.42 11.20
C VAL A 221 -14.78 -1.94 12.65
N GLY A 222 -13.72 -1.59 13.37
CA GLY A 222 -13.44 -2.08 14.72
C GLY A 222 -12.58 -3.35 14.79
N ASP A 223 -12.35 -4.05 13.68
CA ASP A 223 -11.42 -5.18 13.64
C ASP A 223 -10.00 -4.72 14.01
N ALA A 224 -9.20 -5.65 14.53
CA ALA A 224 -7.79 -5.42 14.81
C ALA A 224 -7.01 -5.05 13.53
N ALA A 225 -6.10 -4.09 13.67
CA ALA A 225 -5.10 -3.77 12.67
C ALA A 225 -3.72 -4.03 13.30
N VAL A 226 -3.07 -5.10 12.88
CA VAL A 226 -1.81 -5.56 13.47
C VAL A 226 -0.68 -5.28 12.50
N LEU A 227 0.33 -4.56 12.97
CA LEU A 227 1.64 -4.50 12.33
C LEU A 227 2.45 -5.71 12.78
N GLU A 228 2.85 -6.56 11.85
CA GLU A 228 3.70 -7.71 12.11
C GLU A 228 5.17 -7.38 11.82
N PRO A 229 6.10 -7.85 12.68
CA PRO A 229 7.54 -7.77 12.45
C PRO A 229 7.99 -8.68 11.32
#